data_AF-A0A2S7QT51-F1
#
_entry.id   AF-A0A2S7QT51-F1
#
_cell.length_a   1.000
_cell.length_b   1.000
_cell.length_c   1.000
_cell.angle_alpha   90.00
_cell.angle_beta   90.00
_cell.angle_gamma   90.00
#
_symmetry.space_group_name_H-M   'P 1'
#
loop_
_entity.id
_entity.type
_entity.pdbx_description
1 polymer ?
#
loop_
_entity_poly.entity_id
_entity_poly.type
_entity_poly.pdbx_seq_one_letter_code
_entity_poly.pdbx_strand_id
1 'polypeptide(L)'
;MLTKNHNFFIAILAGLWLLYYLRSSELLHLQHGDQLPSPSVHDPESPFGSGAIGQGNHGTAPEMTSVGKNEGPGDSSPALGEHEYKGSGHQGAQLADLEGEVKDPKEDPESNGHASDEGAKSAGGTDKQKPNDEKPGIKESKPGNELNAGTSSESTTHDIPHTTAKTLKALCSETNWKEGLWLQCHSWCGANETSICGGLNNARNRLQTCLRLAIDAGSGLILPAVATQRHFDNPAAFGDASVCPDVYWDVAFLEEAMKKECPQLSLRKCGDTQGIHEVIQGPRRGYMDAKIDKGAFGALIESMLVEKKTIQVSAKHQVAIGYGDTYIAYNYTAADEILIRKDLFNTLKFNSSLLAIGSSILHNPQLQGGFIGVHLRGETDWPGGFGSRDQQMDFFTQEFDQMQDSLKTVGDVGAIQAFRKRLEPLGYSVHDKWSLVASQPMISDKLKDMEFDLAAIVEYQVLIEANLFLGVWMSTLSLLIAFARSANSEEDFYSTHIIPGSSRSGAHRQWDDAPAMKGDKTTKLLVVNEFDVMDAFP
;
A
#
# COMPACT_ATOMS: atom_id res chain seq x y z
N MET A 1 32.74 -17.54 -50.51
CA MET A 1 33.04 -18.27 -49.25
C MET A 1 31.94 -18.15 -48.19
N LEU A 2 31.21 -17.02 -48.06
CA LEU A 2 30.23 -16.83 -46.98
C LEU A 2 29.04 -17.82 -46.93
N THR A 3 28.61 -18.40 -48.06
CA THR A 3 27.40 -19.26 -48.10
C THR A 3 27.60 -20.67 -47.53
N LYS A 4 28.83 -21.19 -47.45
CA LYS A 4 29.07 -22.55 -46.91
C LYS A 4 28.98 -22.62 -45.38
N ASN A 5 29.28 -21.53 -44.67
CA ASN A 5 29.25 -21.53 -43.20
C ASN A 5 27.81 -21.42 -42.66
N HIS A 6 26.88 -20.83 -43.40
CA HIS A 6 25.50 -20.62 -42.94
C HIS A 6 24.76 -21.95 -42.70
N ASN A 7 24.87 -22.90 -43.63
CA ASN A 7 24.25 -24.22 -43.50
C ASN A 7 24.86 -25.05 -42.35
N PHE A 8 26.13 -24.82 -42.02
CA PHE A 8 26.80 -25.49 -40.89
C PHE A 8 26.26 -24.98 -39.54
N PHE A 9 26.07 -23.67 -39.38
CA PHE A 9 25.45 -23.09 -38.19
C PHE A 9 23.99 -23.52 -38.02
N ILE A 10 23.20 -23.55 -39.10
CA ILE A 10 21.81 -24.04 -39.06
C ILE A 10 21.75 -25.51 -38.63
N ALA A 11 22.65 -26.37 -39.13
CA ALA A 11 22.71 -27.77 -38.74
C ALA A 11 23.09 -27.97 -37.25
N ILE A 12 24.00 -27.15 -36.71
CA ILE A 12 24.35 -27.17 -35.29
C ILE A 12 23.16 -26.75 -34.42
N LEU A 13 22.48 -25.65 -34.77
CA LEU A 13 21.33 -25.16 -34.02
C LEU A 13 20.17 -26.18 -34.04
N ALA A 14 19.90 -26.82 -35.19
CA ALA A 14 18.93 -27.90 -35.29
C ALA A 14 19.31 -29.12 -34.42
N GLY A 15 20.59 -29.49 -34.37
CA GLY A 15 21.08 -30.58 -33.53
C GLY A 15 20.96 -30.28 -32.03
N LEU A 16 21.28 -29.05 -31.60
CA LEU A 16 21.10 -28.61 -30.22
C LEU A 16 19.62 -28.57 -29.81
N TRP A 17 18.74 -28.11 -30.70
CA TRP A 17 17.30 -28.14 -30.47
C TRP A 17 16.75 -29.56 -30.35
N LEU A 18 17.23 -30.51 -31.17
CA LEU A 18 16.83 -31.91 -31.08
C LEU A 18 17.30 -32.57 -29.77
N LEU A 19 18.53 -32.27 -29.32
CA LEU A 19 19.08 -32.75 -28.05
C LEU A 19 18.31 -32.19 -26.85
N TYR A 20 17.90 -30.91 -26.90
CA TYR A 20 17.03 -30.31 -25.90
C TYR A 20 15.70 -31.05 -25.82
N TYR A 21 15.03 -31.27 -26.96
CA TYR A 21 13.73 -31.94 -27.02
C TYR A 21 13.78 -33.40 -26.51
N LEU A 22 14.80 -34.15 -26.90
CA LEU A 22 14.99 -35.54 -26.45
C LEU A 22 15.27 -35.63 -24.94
N ARG A 23 16.04 -34.69 -24.39
CA ARG A 23 16.31 -34.62 -22.95
C ARG A 23 15.08 -34.20 -22.14
N SER A 24 14.18 -33.40 -22.72
CA SER A 24 12.89 -33.05 -22.10
C SER A 24 11.91 -34.24 -22.05
N SER A 25 11.96 -35.16 -23.02
CA SER A 25 11.07 -36.33 -23.03
C SER A 25 11.38 -37.40 -21.98
N GLU A 26 12.62 -37.48 -21.46
CA GLU A 26 12.97 -38.45 -20.40
C GLU A 26 12.42 -38.08 -19.02
N LEU A 27 12.03 -36.81 -18.78
CA LEU A 27 11.47 -36.39 -17.48
C LEU A 27 9.99 -36.78 -17.27
N LEU A 28 9.29 -37.28 -18.30
CA LEU A 28 7.84 -37.53 -18.27
C LEU A 28 7.45 -39.00 -18.04
N HIS A 29 8.40 -39.85 -17.61
CA HIS A 29 8.17 -41.29 -17.42
C HIS A 29 8.57 -41.86 -16.05
N LEU A 30 8.69 -41.02 -15.01
CA LEU A 30 8.93 -41.45 -13.63
C LEU A 30 7.88 -40.91 -12.65
N GLN A 31 6.61 -41.32 -12.82
CA GLN A 31 5.61 -41.24 -11.73
C GLN A 31 4.41 -42.18 -11.92
N HIS A 32 4.63 -43.50 -11.82
CA HIS A 32 3.57 -44.51 -11.59
C HIS A 32 4.13 -45.66 -10.71
N GLY A 33 3.41 -45.98 -9.62
CA GLY A 33 3.82 -46.91 -8.54
C GLY A 33 4.09 -46.13 -7.24
N ASP A 34 3.34 -46.26 -6.14
CA ASP A 34 2.68 -47.45 -5.58
C ASP A 34 1.39 -47.14 -4.79
N GLN A 35 0.52 -48.15 -4.66
CA GLN A 35 -0.68 -48.12 -3.83
C GLN A 35 -0.39 -48.62 -2.40
N LEU A 36 -0.94 -47.95 -1.38
CA LEU A 36 -1.23 -48.54 -0.06
C LEU A 36 -2.58 -47.98 0.49
N PRO A 37 -3.23 -48.68 1.45
CA PRO A 37 -4.68 -48.86 1.39
C PRO A 37 -5.53 -47.88 2.22
N SER A 38 -6.76 -47.65 1.75
CA SER A 38 -7.82 -46.98 2.50
C SER A 38 -8.32 -47.81 3.68
N PRO A 39 -8.60 -47.22 4.86
CA PRO A 39 -9.45 -47.84 5.86
C PRO A 39 -10.92 -47.75 5.41
N SER A 40 -11.69 -48.79 5.74
CA SER A 40 -13.16 -48.75 5.70
C SER A 40 -13.71 -47.88 6.84
N VAL A 41 -14.98 -47.42 6.72
CA VAL A 41 -16.07 -47.68 7.70
C VAL A 41 -17.33 -46.81 7.41
N HIS A 42 -18.49 -47.48 7.41
CA HIS A 42 -19.89 -47.01 7.55
C HIS A 42 -20.50 -45.90 6.68
N ASP A 43 -21.37 -46.32 5.75
CA ASP A 43 -22.69 -45.70 5.54
C ASP A 43 -23.62 -45.93 6.74
N PRO A 44 -24.64 -45.08 6.93
CA PRO A 44 -26.00 -45.63 6.99
C PRO A 44 -27.04 -44.88 6.14
N GLU A 45 -27.80 -45.68 5.39
CA GLU A 45 -29.23 -45.57 5.03
C GLU A 45 -29.98 -44.23 5.16
N SER A 46 -30.58 -43.78 4.05
CA SER A 46 -31.96 -43.23 4.04
C SER A 46 -32.59 -43.30 2.63
N PRO A 47 -33.93 -43.51 2.46
CA PRO A 47 -34.46 -44.08 1.22
C PRO A 47 -35.58 -43.27 0.52
N PHE A 48 -35.95 -43.73 -0.69
CA PHE A 48 -37.20 -43.46 -1.45
C PHE A 48 -37.54 -42.01 -1.86
N GLY A 49 -38.00 -41.84 -3.12
CA GLY A 49 -38.59 -40.56 -3.56
C GLY A 49 -38.88 -40.37 -5.04
N SER A 50 -39.43 -41.38 -5.75
CA SER A 50 -39.78 -41.24 -7.17
C SER A 50 -40.92 -40.22 -7.39
N GLY A 51 -40.74 -39.28 -8.32
CA GLY A 51 -41.79 -38.34 -8.75
C GLY A 51 -41.53 -37.82 -10.17
N ALA A 52 -42.49 -38.02 -11.08
CA ALA A 52 -42.36 -37.70 -12.50
C ALA A 52 -43.32 -36.57 -12.93
N ILE A 53 -43.22 -36.19 -14.22
CA ILE A 53 -44.12 -35.37 -15.06
C ILE A 53 -43.63 -33.93 -15.35
N GLY A 54 -43.55 -33.60 -16.65
CA GLY A 54 -43.30 -32.24 -17.15
C GLY A 54 -42.84 -32.24 -18.62
N GLN A 55 -43.77 -32.18 -19.58
CA GLN A 55 -43.47 -32.10 -21.02
C GLN A 55 -43.14 -30.66 -21.46
N GLY A 56 -42.41 -30.49 -22.58
CA GLY A 56 -42.77 -29.42 -23.53
C GLY A 56 -41.67 -28.55 -24.16
N ASN A 57 -41.14 -29.02 -25.30
CA ASN A 57 -40.92 -28.28 -26.55
C ASN A 57 -40.08 -26.97 -26.67
N HIS A 58 -39.37 -26.93 -27.81
CA HIS A 58 -38.73 -25.80 -28.49
C HIS A 58 -37.46 -25.20 -27.82
N GLY A 59 -36.39 -24.85 -28.56
CA GLY A 59 -36.24 -24.88 -30.02
C GLY A 59 -34.77 -24.88 -30.48
N THR A 60 -34.60 -24.87 -31.80
CA THR A 60 -33.33 -24.92 -32.54
C THR A 60 -32.30 -23.86 -32.11
N ALA A 61 -31.09 -24.30 -31.78
CA ALA A 61 -29.92 -23.44 -31.67
C ALA A 61 -29.22 -23.29 -33.03
N PRO A 62 -28.73 -22.09 -33.42
CA PRO A 62 -27.76 -21.94 -34.48
C PRO A 62 -26.34 -22.19 -33.94
N GLU A 63 -25.60 -22.96 -34.73
CA GLU A 63 -24.17 -23.22 -34.62
C GLU A 63 -23.36 -21.91 -34.64
N MET A 64 -22.49 -21.69 -33.64
CA MET A 64 -21.44 -20.67 -33.70
C MET A 64 -20.08 -21.30 -33.44
N THR A 65 -19.11 -20.90 -34.26
CA THR A 65 -17.83 -21.57 -34.47
C THR A 65 -16.69 -20.92 -33.67
N SER A 66 -15.59 -21.68 -33.56
CA SER A 66 -14.25 -21.24 -33.11
C SER A 66 -14.14 -20.63 -31.71
N VAL A 67 -13.77 -21.51 -30.76
CA VAL A 67 -13.09 -21.12 -29.51
C VAL A 67 -11.75 -20.48 -29.85
N GLY A 68 -11.64 -19.16 -29.65
CA GLY A 68 -10.34 -18.49 -29.54
C GLY A 68 -9.64 -18.93 -28.25
N LYS A 69 -8.32 -19.14 -28.31
CA LYS A 69 -7.53 -19.54 -27.13
C LYS A 69 -7.48 -18.38 -26.14
N ASN A 70 -7.76 -18.65 -24.86
CA ASN A 70 -7.40 -17.74 -23.78
C ASN A 70 -5.88 -17.64 -23.69
N GLU A 71 -5.34 -16.44 -23.91
CA GLU A 71 -4.01 -16.06 -23.41
C GLU A 71 -4.20 -15.50 -21.99
N GLY A 72 -3.29 -15.84 -21.07
CA GLY A 72 -3.43 -15.51 -19.65
C GLY A 72 -3.28 -14.02 -19.35
N PRO A 73 -3.76 -13.55 -18.18
CA PRO A 73 -3.58 -12.16 -17.77
C PRO A 73 -2.08 -11.83 -17.60
N GLY A 74 -1.65 -10.69 -18.16
CA GLY A 74 -0.25 -10.29 -18.18
C GLY A 74 0.24 -9.72 -16.84
N ASP A 75 1.39 -10.19 -16.38
CA ASP A 75 2.04 -9.74 -15.15
C ASP A 75 2.59 -8.31 -15.24
N SER A 76 2.39 -7.53 -14.16
CA SER A 76 3.12 -6.29 -13.89
C SER A 76 4.17 -6.51 -12.81
N SER A 77 5.14 -7.37 -13.11
CA SER A 77 6.39 -7.55 -12.36
C SER A 77 7.45 -8.12 -13.29
N PRO A 78 8.72 -7.65 -13.24
CA PRO A 78 9.71 -8.02 -14.25
C PRO A 78 10.14 -9.48 -14.10
N ALA A 79 9.80 -10.29 -15.10
CA ALA A 79 10.51 -11.54 -15.34
C ALA A 79 11.94 -11.20 -15.78
N LEU A 80 12.92 -11.44 -14.90
CA LEU A 80 14.34 -11.23 -15.19
C LEU A 80 14.82 -12.24 -16.24
N GLY A 81 14.78 -11.83 -17.51
CA GLY A 81 15.43 -12.51 -18.62
C GLY A 81 16.88 -12.07 -18.75
N GLU A 82 17.82 -13.03 -18.75
CA GLU A 82 19.24 -12.75 -18.96
C GLU A 82 19.51 -12.14 -20.34
N HIS A 83 20.03 -10.92 -20.39
CA HIS A 83 20.49 -10.29 -21.63
C HIS A 83 21.87 -9.63 -21.48
N GLU A 84 22.89 -10.24 -22.08
CA GLU A 84 24.17 -9.57 -22.37
C GLU A 84 23.93 -8.36 -23.28
N TYR A 85 24.14 -7.14 -22.78
CA TYR A 85 24.11 -5.95 -23.62
C TYR A 85 25.51 -5.59 -24.14
N LYS A 86 25.76 -5.85 -25.43
CA LYS A 86 26.96 -5.36 -26.12
C LYS A 86 26.76 -3.88 -26.48
N GLY A 87 27.63 -3.03 -25.94
CA GLY A 87 27.53 -1.59 -26.15
C GLY A 87 27.71 -1.15 -27.60
N SER A 88 26.97 -0.11 -27.98
CA SER A 88 27.22 0.73 -29.14
C SER A 88 27.16 2.19 -28.66
N GLY A 89 28.23 2.95 -28.89
CA GLY A 89 28.27 4.38 -28.58
C GLY A 89 28.17 5.22 -29.85
N HIS A 90 27.72 6.46 -29.72
CA HIS A 90 28.04 7.61 -30.59
C HIS A 90 28.04 8.87 -29.71
N GLN A 91 29.12 9.66 -29.74
CA GLN A 91 29.18 10.98 -30.38
C GLN A 91 28.11 11.97 -29.84
N GLY A 92 28.43 13.07 -29.17
CA GLY A 92 29.71 13.80 -29.10
C GLY A 92 29.62 15.10 -29.89
N ALA A 93 29.12 16.16 -29.26
CA ALA A 93 29.05 17.50 -29.81
C ALA A 93 29.65 18.50 -28.81
N GLN A 94 30.59 19.33 -29.29
CA GLN A 94 31.28 20.36 -28.51
C GLN A 94 30.63 21.74 -28.72
N LEU A 95 30.72 22.59 -27.70
CA LEU A 95 30.78 24.06 -27.71
C LEU A 95 31.01 24.46 -26.23
N ALA A 96 32.25 24.66 -25.76
CA ALA A 96 33.17 25.78 -26.02
C ALA A 96 32.82 27.06 -25.23
N ASP A 97 33.61 27.25 -24.17
CA ASP A 97 34.18 28.49 -23.61
C ASP A 97 33.30 29.71 -23.30
N LEU A 98 33.34 30.11 -22.02
CA LEU A 98 33.52 31.50 -21.60
C LEU A 98 34.12 31.56 -20.18
N GLU A 99 35.39 31.92 -20.08
CA GLU A 99 36.08 32.18 -18.80
C GLU A 99 35.69 33.56 -18.22
N GLY A 100 35.79 33.70 -16.89
CA GLY A 100 35.50 34.97 -16.21
C GLY A 100 35.79 34.95 -14.71
N GLU A 101 37.06 34.97 -14.31
CA GLU A 101 37.44 35.36 -12.94
C GLU A 101 37.05 36.82 -12.65
N VAL A 102 36.76 37.15 -11.38
CA VAL A 102 37.44 38.23 -10.61
C VAL A 102 36.86 38.38 -9.17
N LYS A 103 37.69 37.96 -8.20
CA LYS A 103 38.04 38.56 -6.88
C LYS A 103 36.96 38.97 -5.84
N ASP A 104 37.18 38.45 -4.64
CA ASP A 104 36.71 38.97 -3.34
C ASP A 104 37.19 40.41 -3.03
N PRO A 105 36.50 41.06 -2.07
CA PRO A 105 37.23 41.75 -1.01
C PRO A 105 36.66 41.52 0.41
N LYS A 106 37.51 40.91 1.26
CA LYS A 106 37.84 41.23 2.67
C LYS A 106 36.79 41.79 3.65
N GLU A 107 36.78 41.14 4.80
CA GLU A 107 36.31 41.62 6.12
C GLU A 107 37.10 42.84 6.64
N ASP A 108 36.49 43.62 7.56
CA ASP A 108 37.11 44.15 8.79
C ASP A 108 36.01 44.80 9.71
N PRO A 109 36.25 45.07 11.02
CA PRO A 109 35.27 44.65 12.03
C PRO A 109 34.73 45.72 13.00
N GLU A 110 33.87 45.25 13.91
CA GLU A 110 33.59 45.72 15.30
C GLU A 110 33.31 47.21 15.63
N SER A 111 32.19 47.43 16.32
CA SER A 111 32.14 48.45 17.39
C SER A 111 31.23 48.07 18.55
N ASN A 112 31.78 48.19 19.76
CA ASN A 112 31.17 48.20 21.09
C ASN A 112 29.73 48.81 21.14
N GLY A 113 28.82 48.42 22.04
CA GLY A 113 29.01 47.69 23.29
C GLY A 113 28.68 48.60 24.50
N HIS A 114 27.51 48.41 25.12
CA HIS A 114 27.26 48.87 26.49
C HIS A 114 26.22 47.99 27.19
N ALA A 115 26.56 47.57 28.40
CA ALA A 115 25.67 46.90 29.33
C ALA A 115 25.25 47.88 30.44
N SER A 116 24.10 47.62 31.04
CA SER A 116 23.81 48.01 32.42
C SER A 116 22.95 46.93 33.05
N ASP A 117 23.43 46.40 34.17
CA ASP A 117 22.86 45.30 34.94
C ASP A 117 21.95 45.84 36.07
N GLU A 118 21.50 44.95 36.97
CA GLU A 118 20.73 45.21 38.21
C GLU A 118 19.22 45.51 38.04
N GLY A 119 18.31 45.02 38.90
CA GLY A 119 18.49 44.07 40.00
C GLY A 119 17.24 43.84 40.87
N ALA A 120 17.04 42.58 41.28
CA ALA A 120 16.43 42.10 42.54
C ALA A 120 15.04 42.60 43.07
N LYS A 121 14.13 41.61 43.25
CA LYS A 121 13.31 41.31 44.46
C LYS A 121 12.33 42.37 45.03
N SER A 122 11.05 41.98 45.22
CA SER A 122 10.49 41.59 46.55
C SER A 122 8.96 41.32 46.52
N ALA A 123 8.49 40.56 47.51
CA ALA A 123 7.19 39.90 47.65
C ALA A 123 6.04 40.70 48.33
N GLY A 124 4.82 40.15 48.22
CA GLY A 124 3.66 40.34 49.14
C GLY A 124 2.64 41.44 48.75
N GLY A 125 1.33 41.30 48.98
CA GLY A 125 0.52 40.17 49.46
C GLY A 125 -0.86 40.62 50.00
N THR A 126 -1.88 39.73 49.99
CA THR A 126 -3.22 39.85 50.66
C THR A 126 -4.18 40.98 50.16
N ASP A 127 -5.52 40.93 50.29
CA ASP A 127 -6.44 39.97 50.95
C ASP A 127 -7.85 39.93 50.29
N LYS A 128 -8.66 38.89 50.65
CA LYS A 128 -10.15 38.69 50.72
C LYS A 128 -11.14 39.71 50.06
N GLN A 129 -12.39 39.36 49.68
CA GLN A 129 -13.37 38.52 50.42
C GLN A 129 -14.59 38.03 49.58
N LYS A 130 -15.24 36.96 50.05
CA LYS A 130 -16.55 36.36 49.64
C LYS A 130 -17.75 37.11 50.31
N PRO A 131 -19.06 36.88 50.01
CA PRO A 131 -19.78 35.61 50.32
C PRO A 131 -20.95 35.23 49.33
N ASN A 132 -21.29 33.93 49.14
CA ASN A 132 -22.53 33.23 49.60
C ASN A 132 -23.79 33.50 48.74
N ASP A 133 -24.81 32.63 48.57
CA ASP A 133 -25.08 31.20 48.85
C ASP A 133 -26.24 30.76 47.87
N GLU A 134 -26.92 29.60 47.86
CA GLU A 134 -27.07 28.46 48.80
C GLU A 134 -27.30 27.12 48.02
N LYS A 135 -28.21 26.24 48.49
CA LYS A 135 -28.70 25.00 47.86
C LYS A 135 -30.17 24.79 48.31
N PRO A 136 -31.02 24.04 47.60
CA PRO A 136 -31.34 22.69 48.11
C PRO A 136 -31.60 21.65 47.01
N GLY A 137 -31.70 20.37 47.40
CA GLY A 137 -32.01 19.25 46.50
C GLY A 137 -33.33 18.54 46.84
N ILE A 138 -33.78 17.64 45.96
CA ILE A 138 -34.96 16.78 46.15
C ILE A 138 -34.58 15.32 45.82
N LYS A 139 -35.26 14.36 46.47
CA LYS A 139 -35.02 12.90 46.43
C LYS A 139 -36.06 12.15 45.58
N GLU A 140 -35.69 10.91 45.21
CA GLU A 140 -36.54 9.71 45.04
C GLU A 140 -37.67 9.75 43.97
N SER A 141 -37.74 8.78 43.05
CA SER A 141 -38.48 7.53 43.30
C SER A 141 -38.37 6.50 42.15
N LYS A 142 -38.58 5.20 42.48
CA LYS A 142 -39.04 4.15 41.55
C LYS A 142 -40.55 3.95 41.75
N PRO A 143 -41.30 3.60 40.70
CA PRO A 143 -41.83 2.23 40.49
C PRO A 143 -41.59 1.78 39.02
N GLY A 144 -41.96 0.61 38.50
CA GLY A 144 -42.72 -0.56 38.97
C GLY A 144 -43.37 -1.23 37.74
N ASN A 145 -43.36 -2.56 37.63
CA ASN A 145 -43.85 -3.30 36.45
C ASN A 145 -45.38 -3.18 36.25
N GLU A 146 -45.87 -3.26 34.99
CA GLU A 146 -46.70 -4.40 34.52
C GLU A 146 -47.08 -4.39 33.02
N LEU A 147 -46.74 -5.51 32.35
CA LEU A 147 -47.49 -6.29 31.33
C LEU A 147 -48.41 -5.65 30.26
N ASN A 148 -48.02 -5.83 28.98
CA ASN A 148 -48.78 -6.46 27.86
C ASN A 148 -48.17 -6.05 26.50
N ALA A 149 -48.19 -6.82 25.40
CA ALA A 149 -48.31 -8.26 25.17
C ALA A 149 -47.73 -8.56 23.76
N GLY A 150 -47.34 -9.81 23.50
CA GLY A 150 -46.47 -10.26 22.39
C GLY A 150 -46.67 -9.71 20.96
N THR A 151 -45.57 -9.71 20.20
CA THR A 151 -45.40 -10.59 19.02
C THR A 151 -43.91 -10.81 18.76
N SER A 152 -43.52 -12.03 18.42
CA SER A 152 -42.15 -12.46 18.20
C SER A 152 -41.66 -12.26 16.76
N SER A 153 -40.52 -11.60 16.59
CA SER A 153 -39.58 -11.91 15.50
C SER A 153 -38.16 -11.68 16.01
N GLU A 154 -37.30 -12.67 15.86
CA GLU A 154 -35.93 -12.65 16.38
C GLU A 154 -35.10 -11.55 15.68
N SER A 155 -34.75 -10.51 16.43
CA SER A 155 -33.69 -9.59 16.06
C SER A 155 -32.42 -10.04 16.77
N THR A 156 -31.55 -10.76 16.05
CA THR A 156 -30.17 -11.00 16.47
C THR A 156 -29.37 -9.71 16.32
N THR A 157 -29.51 -8.81 17.30
CA THR A 157 -28.57 -7.71 17.49
C THR A 157 -27.20 -8.29 17.79
N HIS A 158 -26.30 -8.25 16.80
CA HIS A 158 -24.89 -8.55 17.00
C HIS A 158 -24.25 -7.45 17.85
N ASP A 159 -24.32 -7.61 19.17
CA ASP A 159 -23.43 -6.91 20.10
C ASP A 159 -22.00 -7.41 19.84
N ILE A 160 -21.26 -6.69 18.99
CA ILE A 160 -19.84 -6.96 18.74
C ILE A 160 -19.06 -6.57 20.00
N PRO A 161 -18.29 -7.47 20.63
CA PRO A 161 -17.50 -7.12 21.79
C PRO A 161 -16.34 -6.18 21.40
N HIS A 162 -16.46 -4.89 21.72
CA HIS A 162 -15.41 -3.87 21.52
C HIS A 162 -14.12 -4.09 22.37
N THR A 163 -13.87 -5.30 22.87
CA THR A 163 -12.89 -5.61 23.92
C THR A 163 -11.76 -6.57 23.51
N THR A 164 -11.70 -6.99 22.23
CA THR A 164 -10.65 -7.89 21.72
C THR A 164 -9.53 -7.20 20.94
N ALA A 165 -9.73 -5.96 20.49
CA ALA A 165 -8.76 -5.24 19.66
C ALA A 165 -7.52 -4.80 20.47
N LYS A 166 -6.31 -5.17 20.02
CA LYS A 166 -5.06 -4.77 20.66
C LYS A 166 -4.45 -3.56 19.97
N THR A 167 -3.81 -2.67 20.74
CA THR A 167 -2.97 -1.60 20.17
C THR A 167 -1.59 -2.15 19.83
N LEU A 168 -0.87 -1.45 18.94
CA LEU A 168 0.53 -1.74 18.60
C LEU A 168 1.42 -1.78 19.86
N LYS A 169 1.14 -0.91 20.83
CA LYS A 169 1.83 -0.86 22.12
C LYS A 169 1.57 -2.06 23.01
N ALA A 170 0.35 -2.58 23.01
CA ALA A 170 0.02 -3.81 23.72
C ALA A 170 0.75 -5.01 23.07
N LEU A 171 0.67 -5.15 21.75
CA LEU A 171 1.39 -6.20 21.01
C LEU A 171 2.90 -6.16 21.30
N CYS A 172 3.53 -4.99 21.15
CA CYS A 172 4.97 -4.83 21.36
C CYS A 172 5.44 -5.18 22.78
N SER A 173 4.57 -4.97 23.78
CA SER A 173 4.84 -5.32 25.18
C SER A 173 4.68 -6.81 25.48
N GLU A 174 3.91 -7.52 24.67
CA GLU A 174 3.71 -8.98 24.74
C GLU A 174 4.74 -9.77 23.90
N THR A 175 5.34 -9.15 22.88
CA THR A 175 6.34 -9.77 22.01
C THR A 175 7.58 -10.24 22.79
N ASN A 176 8.02 -11.47 22.50
CA ASN A 176 9.26 -12.04 23.04
C ASN A 176 10.47 -11.58 22.20
N TRP A 177 11.09 -10.47 22.59
CA TRP A 177 12.22 -9.86 21.87
C TRP A 177 13.53 -10.67 21.96
N LYS A 178 14.18 -10.85 20.81
CA LYS A 178 15.44 -11.61 20.64
C LYS A 178 16.59 -10.64 20.36
N GLU A 179 17.41 -10.37 21.39
CA GLU A 179 18.56 -9.48 21.26
C GLU A 179 19.56 -9.99 20.21
N GLY A 180 19.87 -9.15 19.22
CA GLY A 180 20.76 -9.49 18.10
C GLY A 180 20.07 -10.15 16.90
N LEU A 181 18.77 -10.44 16.94
CA LEU A 181 18.00 -10.82 15.76
C LEU A 181 17.55 -9.56 15.01
N TRP A 182 17.74 -9.55 13.69
CA TRP A 182 17.31 -8.47 12.81
C TRP A 182 16.49 -9.01 11.63
N LEU A 183 15.51 -8.25 11.18
CA LEU A 183 14.82 -8.46 9.91
C LEU A 183 15.32 -7.45 8.88
N GLN A 184 15.48 -7.89 7.63
CA GLN A 184 15.79 -7.05 6.48
C GLN A 184 14.82 -7.44 5.35
N CYS A 185 13.77 -6.64 5.15
CA CYS A 185 12.80 -6.92 4.10
C CYS A 185 13.24 -6.42 2.72
N HIS A 186 12.78 -7.07 1.67
CA HIS A 186 13.06 -6.71 0.27
C HIS A 186 11.97 -7.24 -0.66
N SER A 187 12.06 -6.90 -1.94
CA SER A 187 11.26 -7.51 -3.02
C SER A 187 12.14 -7.81 -4.26
N TRP A 188 13.36 -8.29 -4.01
CA TRP A 188 14.38 -8.64 -5.01
C TRP A 188 14.73 -7.54 -6.01
N CYS A 189 14.72 -6.29 -5.56
CA CYS A 189 15.05 -5.14 -6.39
C CYS A 189 16.36 -4.47 -5.97
N GLY A 190 16.93 -3.68 -6.89
CA GLY A 190 18.26 -3.10 -6.76
C GLY A 190 19.40 -4.11 -6.97
N ALA A 191 20.62 -3.61 -7.13
CA ALA A 191 21.79 -4.40 -7.54
C ALA A 191 22.13 -5.63 -6.67
N ASN A 192 21.64 -5.68 -5.42
CA ASN A 192 21.87 -6.77 -4.47
C ASN A 192 20.58 -7.52 -4.06
N GLU A 193 19.46 -7.31 -4.77
CA GLU A 193 18.13 -7.87 -4.45
C GLU A 193 17.58 -7.49 -3.05
N THR A 194 18.20 -6.54 -2.34
CA THR A 194 17.87 -6.14 -0.95
C THR A 194 16.96 -4.92 -0.83
N SER A 195 16.48 -4.35 -1.93
CA SER A 195 15.56 -3.20 -1.92
C SER A 195 14.11 -3.62 -2.13
N ILE A 196 13.18 -2.78 -1.68
CA ILE A 196 11.77 -2.85 -2.06
C ILE A 196 11.50 -1.98 -3.31
N CYS A 197 10.63 -2.45 -4.18
CA CYS A 197 10.19 -1.76 -5.40
C CYS A 197 8.67 -1.83 -5.55
N GLY A 198 8.14 -1.58 -6.75
CA GLY A 198 6.73 -1.22 -6.94
C GLY A 198 6.50 0.26 -6.64
N GLY A 199 5.35 0.80 -7.05
CA GLY A 199 5.03 2.22 -6.81
C GLY A 199 4.95 2.58 -5.32
N LEU A 200 5.04 3.87 -5.02
CA LEU A 200 5.06 4.49 -3.68
C LEU A 200 4.27 3.72 -2.62
N ASN A 201 3.01 3.43 -2.89
CA ASN A 201 2.10 2.82 -1.92
C ASN A 201 2.32 1.31 -1.75
N ASN A 202 2.78 0.61 -2.79
CA ASN A 202 3.18 -0.79 -2.64
C ASN A 202 4.47 -0.88 -1.81
N ALA A 203 5.40 0.08 -1.99
CA ALA A 203 6.58 0.21 -1.16
C ALA A 203 6.22 0.61 0.30
N ARG A 204 5.23 1.49 0.50
CA ARG A 204 4.71 1.82 1.84
C ARG A 204 4.16 0.58 2.56
N ASN A 205 3.33 -0.19 1.87
CA ASN A 205 2.75 -1.42 2.40
C ASN A 205 3.84 -2.45 2.74
N ARG A 206 4.85 -2.64 1.88
CA ARG A 206 6.03 -3.47 2.16
C ARG A 206 6.74 -3.04 3.45
N LEU A 207 7.00 -1.74 3.62
CA LEU A 207 7.67 -1.20 4.81
C LEU A 207 6.86 -1.40 6.10
N GLN A 208 5.57 -1.10 6.09
CA GLN A 208 4.70 -1.27 7.27
C GLN A 208 4.46 -2.75 7.61
N THR A 209 4.27 -3.60 6.60
CA THR A 209 4.19 -5.05 6.82
C THR A 209 5.52 -5.59 7.36
N CYS A 210 6.66 -5.07 6.92
CA CYS A 210 7.95 -5.40 7.51
C CYS A 210 8.06 -5.01 9.00
N LEU A 211 7.53 -3.84 9.41
CA LEU A 211 7.41 -3.46 10.83
C LEU A 211 6.54 -4.47 11.60
N ARG A 212 5.38 -4.87 11.06
CA ARG A 212 4.49 -5.86 11.71
C ARG A 212 5.15 -7.24 11.84
N LEU A 213 5.89 -7.67 10.82
CA LEU A 213 6.61 -8.96 10.81
C LEU A 213 7.81 -8.95 11.77
N ALA A 214 8.55 -7.84 11.89
CA ALA A 214 9.62 -7.70 12.87
C ALA A 214 9.10 -7.84 14.32
N ILE A 215 7.94 -7.25 14.61
CA ILE A 215 7.26 -7.40 15.91
C ILE A 215 6.74 -8.83 16.12
N ASP A 216 6.33 -9.54 15.06
CA ASP A 216 5.92 -10.95 15.13
C ASP A 216 7.08 -11.89 15.45
N ALA A 217 8.26 -11.63 14.88
CA ALA A 217 9.50 -12.38 15.12
C ALA A 217 10.26 -11.95 16.38
N GLY A 218 9.87 -10.83 17.01
CA GLY A 218 10.62 -10.22 18.11
C GLY A 218 12.02 -9.75 17.73
N SER A 219 12.21 -9.32 16.48
CA SER A 219 13.51 -8.89 15.92
C SER A 219 13.60 -7.37 15.82
N GLY A 220 14.82 -6.82 15.87
CA GLY A 220 15.06 -5.48 15.33
C GLY A 220 14.76 -5.42 13.82
N LEU A 221 14.66 -4.21 13.25
CA LEU A 221 14.46 -3.98 11.82
C LEU A 221 15.60 -3.14 11.24
N ILE A 222 16.23 -3.64 10.18
CA ILE A 222 17.03 -2.83 9.26
C ILE A 222 16.06 -2.28 8.21
N LEU A 223 15.90 -0.95 8.15
CA LEU A 223 14.96 -0.33 7.21
C LEU A 223 15.32 -0.71 5.76
N PRO A 224 14.36 -1.17 4.93
CA PRO A 224 14.62 -1.50 3.54
C PRO A 224 15.03 -0.25 2.75
N ALA A 225 15.96 -0.40 1.82
CA ALA A 225 16.19 0.59 0.77
C ALA A 225 15.03 0.53 -0.25
N VAL A 226 14.74 1.65 -0.91
CA VAL A 226 13.70 1.76 -1.95
C VAL A 226 14.33 1.91 -3.32
N ALA A 227 13.75 1.23 -4.32
CA ALA A 227 13.97 1.57 -5.73
C ALA A 227 13.33 2.93 -6.07
N THR A 228 13.97 3.68 -6.96
CA THR A 228 13.57 5.05 -7.36
C THR A 228 13.64 5.19 -8.87
N GLN A 229 13.44 6.42 -9.36
CA GLN A 229 13.54 6.82 -10.76
C GLN A 229 12.39 6.23 -11.60
N ARG A 230 11.17 6.28 -11.07
CA ARG A 230 9.96 6.01 -11.85
C ARG A 230 9.66 7.17 -12.79
N HIS A 231 9.63 6.88 -14.09
CA HIS A 231 9.38 7.89 -15.12
C HIS A 231 7.87 8.07 -15.40
N PHE A 232 7.46 9.28 -15.78
CA PHE A 232 6.06 9.60 -16.09
C PHE A 232 5.53 8.93 -17.37
N ASP A 233 6.40 8.66 -18.35
CA ASP A 233 6.07 8.01 -19.62
C ASP A 233 6.00 6.48 -19.51
N ASN A 234 6.73 5.90 -18.56
CA ASN A 234 6.66 4.48 -18.21
C ASN A 234 6.72 4.25 -16.69
N PRO A 235 5.57 4.34 -15.97
CA PRO A 235 5.52 4.10 -14.52
C PRO A 235 5.79 2.64 -14.10
N ALA A 236 5.98 1.70 -15.04
CA ALA A 236 6.43 0.35 -14.74
C ALA A 236 7.98 0.21 -14.76
N ALA A 237 8.70 1.18 -15.31
CA ALA A 237 10.16 1.23 -15.27
C ALA A 237 10.66 1.78 -13.94
N PHE A 238 11.74 1.18 -13.44
CA PHE A 238 12.50 1.62 -12.26
C PHE A 238 13.97 1.77 -12.67
N GLY A 239 14.70 2.68 -12.04
CA GLY A 239 16.15 2.70 -12.12
C GLY A 239 16.79 1.65 -11.22
N ASP A 240 18.03 1.27 -11.51
CA ASP A 240 18.84 0.40 -10.65
C ASP A 240 19.22 1.07 -9.31
N ALA A 241 19.02 2.39 -9.21
CA ALA A 241 19.31 3.21 -8.05
C ALA A 241 18.40 2.85 -6.86
N SER A 242 19.04 2.39 -5.78
CA SER A 242 18.40 2.17 -4.48
C SER A 242 18.87 3.22 -3.47
N VAL A 243 17.94 3.81 -2.74
CA VAL A 243 18.21 4.85 -1.73
C VAL A 243 17.51 4.54 -0.41
N CYS A 244 17.83 5.27 0.65
CA CYS A 244 17.12 5.14 1.92
C CYS A 244 15.67 5.68 1.82
N PRO A 245 14.75 5.16 2.67
CA PRO A 245 13.32 5.46 2.59
C PRO A 245 12.94 6.93 2.89
N ASP A 246 13.89 7.76 3.34
CA ASP A 246 13.69 9.18 3.64
C ASP A 246 13.36 10.06 2.43
N VAL A 247 13.61 9.58 1.21
CA VAL A 247 13.13 10.25 -0.02
C VAL A 247 11.61 10.29 -0.10
N TYR A 248 10.92 9.26 0.42
CA TYR A 248 9.45 9.15 0.38
C TYR A 248 8.79 9.43 1.73
N TRP A 249 9.43 9.07 2.85
CA TRP A 249 8.81 9.10 4.18
C TRP A 249 9.62 9.91 5.20
N ASP A 250 8.95 10.43 6.22
CA ASP A 250 9.62 11.08 7.34
C ASP A 250 10.16 10.02 8.30
N VAL A 251 11.38 9.54 8.01
CA VAL A 251 12.03 8.47 8.79
C VAL A 251 12.34 8.92 10.23
N ALA A 252 12.61 10.21 10.45
CA ALA A 252 12.81 10.74 11.80
C ALA A 252 11.50 10.69 12.62
N PHE A 253 10.38 11.06 12.00
CA PHE A 253 9.06 10.87 12.62
C PHE A 253 8.75 9.39 12.86
N LEU A 254 9.09 8.48 11.94
CA LEU A 254 8.92 7.04 12.12
C LEU A 254 9.72 6.53 13.34
N GLU A 255 10.99 6.92 13.47
CA GLU A 255 11.84 6.56 14.61
C GLU A 255 11.25 7.07 15.94
N GLU A 256 10.74 8.30 15.99
CA GLU A 256 10.08 8.85 17.19
C GLU A 256 8.76 8.14 17.51
N ALA A 257 7.92 7.92 16.50
CA ALA A 257 6.62 7.26 16.65
C ALA A 257 6.79 5.79 17.10
N MET A 258 7.71 5.04 16.48
CA MET A 258 8.01 3.67 16.90
C MET A 258 8.65 3.62 18.29
N LYS A 259 9.50 4.59 18.67
CA LYS A 259 10.02 4.68 20.04
C LYS A 259 8.93 4.94 21.09
N LYS A 260 7.84 5.61 20.72
CA LYS A 260 6.69 5.87 21.60
C LYS A 260 5.73 4.68 21.70
N GLU A 261 5.39 4.06 20.57
CA GLU A 261 4.41 2.97 20.51
C GLU A 261 5.03 1.60 20.73
N CYS A 262 6.26 1.36 20.29
CA CYS A 262 6.96 0.09 20.42
C CYS A 262 8.46 0.25 20.73
N PRO A 263 8.83 0.76 21.93
CA PRO A 263 10.22 1.08 22.30
C PRO A 263 11.18 -0.12 22.28
N GLN A 264 10.68 -1.35 22.29
CA GLN A 264 11.46 -2.58 22.19
C GLN A 264 11.92 -2.86 20.73
N LEU A 265 11.20 -2.37 19.72
CA LEU A 265 11.60 -2.50 18.32
C LEU A 265 12.79 -1.57 18.04
N SER A 266 13.98 -2.16 17.96
CA SER A 266 15.17 -1.45 17.52
C SER A 266 15.15 -1.24 16.01
N LEU A 267 15.18 0.01 15.57
CA LEU A 267 15.31 0.37 14.15
C LEU A 267 16.78 0.69 13.81
N ARG A 268 17.19 0.30 12.60
CA ARG A 268 18.45 0.69 11.96
C ARG A 268 18.17 1.37 10.63
N LYS A 269 19.08 2.28 10.24
CA LYS A 269 19.05 2.97 8.94
C LYS A 269 19.22 1.98 7.79
N CYS A 270 18.80 2.38 6.59
CA CYS A 270 18.92 1.50 5.44
C CYS A 270 20.39 1.14 5.17
N GLY A 271 20.63 -0.14 4.84
CA GLY A 271 21.97 -0.66 4.61
C GLY A 271 22.87 -0.80 5.85
N ASP A 272 22.43 -0.43 7.06
CA ASP A 272 23.22 -0.64 8.29
C ASP A 272 23.22 -2.12 8.72
N THR A 273 24.17 -2.85 8.16
CA THR A 273 24.51 -4.23 8.53
C THR A 273 25.69 -4.29 9.50
N GLN A 274 26.06 -3.19 10.18
CA GLN A 274 27.25 -3.17 11.04
C GLN A 274 27.10 -4.16 12.21
N GLY A 275 28.06 -5.08 12.34
CA GLY A 275 28.04 -6.12 13.37
C GLY A 275 27.06 -7.27 13.11
N ILE A 276 26.37 -7.31 11.97
CA ILE A 276 25.67 -8.51 11.51
C ILE A 276 26.73 -9.53 11.05
N HIS A 277 26.70 -10.73 11.64
CA HIS A 277 27.66 -11.79 11.40
C HIS A 277 27.23 -12.73 10.27
N GLU A 278 25.92 -12.97 10.14
CA GLU A 278 25.32 -13.79 9.10
C GLU A 278 23.99 -13.18 8.65
N VAL A 279 23.70 -13.30 7.35
CA VAL A 279 22.39 -12.99 6.77
C VAL A 279 21.79 -14.30 6.26
N ILE A 280 20.72 -14.77 6.91
CA ILE A 280 20.00 -15.98 6.50
C ILE A 280 18.88 -15.53 5.55
N GLN A 281 18.93 -15.99 4.30
CA GLN A 281 17.84 -15.74 3.36
C GLN A 281 16.64 -16.65 3.68
N GLY A 282 15.47 -16.05 3.83
CA GLY A 282 14.20 -16.75 3.98
C GLY A 282 13.70 -17.37 2.68
N PRO A 283 12.60 -18.14 2.74
CA PRO A 283 11.97 -18.70 1.55
C PRO A 283 11.48 -17.58 0.64
N ARG A 284 11.67 -17.73 -0.68
CA ARG A 284 11.17 -16.80 -1.69
C ARG A 284 9.63 -16.86 -1.72
N ARG A 285 8.95 -15.79 -1.30
CA ARG A 285 7.48 -15.69 -1.26
C ARG A 285 6.94 -14.94 -2.48
N GLY A 286 6.14 -15.60 -3.31
CA GLY A 286 5.34 -14.91 -4.34
C GLY A 286 4.33 -13.97 -3.69
N TYR A 287 4.05 -12.80 -4.27
CA TYR A 287 3.15 -11.84 -3.61
C TYR A 287 1.75 -12.44 -3.35
N MET A 288 1.22 -13.25 -4.28
CA MET A 288 -0.05 -13.98 -4.17
C MET A 288 -0.06 -15.21 -3.25
N ASP A 289 1.06 -15.54 -2.58
CA ASP A 289 1.11 -16.65 -1.62
C ASP A 289 0.14 -16.42 -0.44
N ALA A 290 -0.06 -17.43 0.40
CA ALA A 290 -0.87 -17.32 1.61
C ALA A 290 -0.41 -16.15 2.50
N LYS A 291 -1.38 -15.45 3.09
CA LYS A 291 -1.14 -14.37 4.06
C LYS A 291 -0.67 -14.99 5.38
N ILE A 292 0.22 -14.29 6.06
CA ILE A 292 0.76 -14.65 7.36
C ILE A 292 -0.21 -14.14 8.43
N ASP A 293 -0.64 -15.06 9.29
CA ASP A 293 -1.35 -14.72 10.53
C ASP A 293 -0.36 -14.54 11.70
N LYS A 294 -0.84 -13.89 12.76
CA LYS A 294 -0.11 -13.61 14.00
C LYS A 294 0.62 -14.83 14.56
N GLY A 295 1.92 -14.66 14.84
CA GLY A 295 2.81 -15.69 15.36
C GLY A 295 3.35 -16.67 14.31
N ALA A 296 2.77 -16.75 13.11
CA ALA A 296 3.23 -17.67 12.07
C ALA A 296 4.59 -17.27 11.49
N PHE A 297 4.89 -15.96 11.42
CA PHE A 297 6.21 -15.50 10.98
C PHE A 297 7.27 -15.72 12.06
N GLY A 298 6.95 -15.44 13.32
CA GLY A 298 7.83 -15.80 14.43
C GLY A 298 8.19 -17.28 14.43
N ALA A 299 7.21 -18.17 14.24
CA ALA A 299 7.45 -19.61 14.13
C ALA A 299 8.31 -20.01 12.90
N LEU A 300 8.13 -19.34 11.75
CA LEU A 300 8.98 -19.54 10.57
C LEU A 300 10.45 -19.18 10.87
N ILE A 301 10.71 -18.03 11.51
CA ILE A 301 12.06 -17.59 11.86
C ILE A 301 12.72 -18.56 12.86
N GLU A 302 11.98 -19.02 13.88
CA GLU A 302 12.50 -20.03 14.81
C GLU A 302 12.90 -21.32 14.09
N SER A 303 12.07 -21.80 13.16
CA SER A 303 12.37 -23.00 12.36
C SER A 303 13.67 -22.82 11.55
N MET A 304 13.86 -21.67 10.89
CA MET A 304 15.07 -21.35 10.14
C MET A 304 16.33 -21.31 11.03
N LEU A 305 16.24 -20.73 12.23
CA LEU A 305 17.35 -20.68 13.18
C LEU A 305 17.69 -22.08 13.71
N VAL A 306 16.69 -22.92 14.00
CA VAL A 306 16.87 -24.31 14.44
C VAL A 306 17.49 -25.18 13.36
N GLU A 307 17.09 -25.02 12.09
CA GLU A 307 17.68 -25.76 10.96
C GLU A 307 19.18 -25.48 10.82
N LYS A 308 19.59 -24.24 11.05
CA LYS A 308 20.99 -23.81 10.95
C LYS A 308 21.90 -24.37 12.04
N LYS A 309 21.37 -24.84 13.18
CA LYS A 309 22.02 -25.60 14.29
C LYS A 309 23.26 -25.01 14.98
N THR A 310 24.06 -24.17 14.33
CA THR A 310 25.32 -23.60 14.82
C THR A 310 25.19 -22.13 15.22
N ILE A 311 24.06 -21.50 14.90
CA ILE A 311 23.82 -20.07 15.07
C ILE A 311 23.21 -19.81 16.45
N GLN A 312 23.96 -19.12 17.32
CA GLN A 312 23.45 -18.61 18.61
C GLN A 312 23.26 -17.10 18.50
N VAL A 313 22.05 -16.67 18.18
CA VAL A 313 21.70 -15.24 18.08
C VAL A 313 21.84 -14.58 19.44
N SER A 314 22.61 -13.49 19.50
CA SER A 314 22.82 -12.69 20.72
C SER A 314 23.35 -11.29 20.37
N ALA A 315 23.41 -10.38 21.35
CA ALA A 315 24.06 -9.07 21.21
C ALA A 315 25.47 -9.12 20.57
N LYS A 316 26.23 -10.18 20.87
CA LYS A 316 27.61 -10.40 20.40
C LYS A 316 27.70 -11.15 19.08
N HIS A 317 26.63 -11.83 18.67
CA HIS A 317 26.56 -12.61 17.44
C HIS A 317 25.20 -12.34 16.79
N GLN A 318 25.15 -11.21 16.09
CA GLN A 318 23.91 -10.67 15.52
C GLN A 318 23.66 -11.27 14.14
N VAL A 319 22.40 -11.56 13.84
CA VAL A 319 21.98 -12.27 12.63
C VAL A 319 20.82 -11.52 12.01
N ALA A 320 20.87 -11.30 10.70
CA ALA A 320 19.76 -10.76 9.95
C ALA A 320 19.02 -11.87 9.19
N ILE A 321 17.71 -11.78 9.10
CA ILE A 321 16.90 -12.55 8.17
C ILE A 321 16.58 -11.67 6.96
N GLY A 322 17.01 -12.08 5.78
CA GLY A 322 16.51 -11.51 4.52
C GLY A 322 15.12 -12.08 4.21
N TYR A 323 14.11 -11.25 4.03
CA TYR A 323 12.75 -11.71 3.73
C TYR A 323 12.02 -10.89 2.66
N GLY A 324 11.46 -11.58 1.67
CA GLY A 324 10.61 -10.97 0.65
C GLY A 324 9.65 -11.99 0.03
N ASP A 325 8.54 -11.57 -0.58
CA ASP A 325 8.02 -10.20 -0.66
C ASP A 325 7.03 -9.92 0.48
N THR A 326 7.06 -8.72 1.07
CA THR A 326 6.19 -8.29 2.17
C THR A 326 4.90 -7.57 1.74
N TYR A 327 4.72 -7.26 0.45
CA TYR A 327 3.67 -6.35 -0.05
C TYR A 327 2.25 -6.63 0.46
N ILE A 328 1.80 -7.88 0.31
CA ILE A 328 0.50 -8.37 0.80
C ILE A 328 0.70 -9.61 1.68
N ALA A 329 1.81 -9.62 2.43
CA ALA A 329 2.26 -10.81 3.15
C ALA A 329 1.55 -11.08 4.48
N TYR A 330 0.87 -10.10 5.06
CA TYR A 330 0.27 -10.21 6.40
C TYR A 330 -1.26 -10.08 6.35
N ASN A 331 -1.96 -10.74 7.28
CA ASN A 331 -3.41 -10.68 7.40
C ASN A 331 -3.86 -9.64 8.44
N TYR A 332 -4.36 -8.49 7.97
CA TYR A 332 -4.92 -7.44 8.82
C TYR A 332 -6.44 -7.52 9.03
N THR A 333 -7.09 -8.61 8.59
CA THR A 333 -8.55 -8.80 8.75
C THR A 333 -8.96 -9.36 10.11
N ALA A 334 -8.01 -9.87 10.89
CA ALA A 334 -8.28 -10.39 12.24
C ALA A 334 -8.74 -9.26 13.17
N ALA A 335 -9.75 -9.54 14.01
CA ALA A 335 -10.36 -8.54 14.88
C ALA A 335 -9.36 -7.90 15.87
N ASP A 336 -8.30 -8.63 16.27
CA ASP A 336 -7.27 -8.10 17.16
C ASP A 336 -6.16 -7.31 16.45
N GLU A 337 -6.13 -7.29 15.11
CA GLU A 337 -5.19 -6.50 14.29
C GLU A 337 -5.74 -5.13 13.86
N ILE A 338 -7.06 -4.86 13.96
CA ILE A 338 -7.68 -3.62 13.44
C ILE A 338 -7.06 -2.35 14.04
N LEU A 339 -6.82 -2.32 15.35
CA LEU A 339 -6.15 -1.19 16.00
C LEU A 339 -4.64 -1.18 15.77
N ILE A 340 -3.99 -2.35 15.71
CA ILE A 340 -2.56 -2.48 15.36
C ILE A 340 -2.28 -1.89 13.97
N ARG A 341 -3.17 -2.17 13.01
CA ARG A 341 -3.18 -1.60 11.67
C ARG A 341 -3.28 -0.07 11.71
N LYS A 342 -4.28 0.49 12.40
CA LYS A 342 -4.43 1.95 12.56
C LYS A 342 -3.19 2.60 13.21
N ASP A 343 -2.60 1.96 14.21
CA ASP A 343 -1.38 2.44 14.86
C ASP A 343 -0.17 2.41 13.91
N LEU A 344 0.05 1.30 13.19
CA LEU A 344 1.11 1.16 12.16
C LEU A 344 0.93 2.13 10.99
N PHE A 345 -0.31 2.42 10.60
CA PHE A 345 -0.62 3.45 9.62
C PHE A 345 -0.13 4.83 10.08
N ASN A 346 -0.35 5.15 11.36
CA ASN A 346 -0.03 6.45 11.92
C ASN A 346 1.47 6.67 12.20
N THR A 347 2.29 5.62 12.25
CA THR A 347 3.75 5.75 12.46
C THR A 347 4.52 6.16 11.21
N LEU A 348 4.00 5.88 10.00
CA LEU A 348 4.69 6.15 8.73
C LEU A 348 4.04 7.30 7.94
N LYS A 349 4.58 8.51 8.11
CA LYS A 349 4.21 9.71 7.33
C LYS A 349 5.08 9.88 6.10
N PHE A 350 4.52 10.52 5.06
CA PHE A 350 5.32 10.97 3.91
C PHE A 350 6.32 12.07 4.27
N ASN A 351 7.33 12.26 3.43
CA ASN A 351 8.37 13.27 3.59
C ASN A 351 7.75 14.68 3.76
N SER A 352 8.09 15.31 4.88
CA SER A 352 7.52 16.60 5.30
C SER A 352 7.78 17.74 4.32
N SER A 353 8.87 17.70 3.55
CA SER A 353 9.18 18.72 2.52
C SER A 353 8.32 18.57 1.26
N LEU A 354 7.77 17.38 0.98
CA LEU A 354 6.82 17.15 -0.10
C LEU A 354 5.38 17.47 0.36
N LEU A 355 5.03 17.10 1.59
CA LEU A 355 3.76 17.48 2.20
C LEU A 355 3.59 19.00 2.33
N ALA A 356 4.67 19.76 2.58
CA ALA A 356 4.64 21.22 2.56
C ALA A 356 4.24 21.80 1.18
N ILE A 357 4.62 21.14 0.09
CA ILE A 357 4.21 21.52 -1.27
C ILE A 357 2.73 21.18 -1.47
N GLY A 358 2.29 19.98 -1.08
CA GLY A 358 0.87 19.59 -1.13
C GLY A 358 -0.03 20.52 -0.32
N SER A 359 0.43 20.96 0.85
CA SER A 359 -0.24 21.99 1.65
C SER A 359 -0.31 23.33 0.92
N SER A 360 0.74 23.72 0.19
CA SER A 360 0.72 24.95 -0.63
C SER A 360 -0.27 24.87 -1.79
N ILE A 361 -0.51 23.68 -2.35
CA ILE A 361 -1.54 23.42 -3.37
C ILE A 361 -2.94 23.47 -2.74
N LEU A 362 -3.14 22.81 -1.59
CA LEU A 362 -4.41 22.79 -0.85
C LEU A 362 -4.95 24.20 -0.56
N HIS A 363 -4.08 25.12 -0.17
CA HIS A 363 -4.45 26.49 0.16
C HIS A 363 -4.72 27.39 -1.07
N ASN A 364 -4.58 26.87 -2.30
CA ASN A 364 -4.81 27.65 -3.52
C ASN A 364 -6.25 28.26 -3.54
N PRO A 365 -6.43 29.55 -3.89
CA PRO A 365 -7.75 30.19 -4.01
C PRO A 365 -8.76 29.42 -4.89
N GLN A 366 -8.29 28.66 -5.88
CA GLN A 366 -9.12 27.82 -6.72
C GLN A 366 -9.74 26.65 -5.95
N LEU A 367 -9.14 26.14 -4.87
CA LEU A 367 -9.73 25.07 -4.04
C LEU A 367 -10.62 25.59 -2.89
N GLN A 368 -10.65 26.91 -2.68
CA GLN A 368 -11.52 27.54 -1.68
C GLN A 368 -13.01 27.36 -2.05
N GLY A 369 -13.86 27.18 -1.03
CA GLY A 369 -15.28 26.86 -1.18
C GLY A 369 -15.58 25.35 -1.27
N GLY A 370 -14.55 24.49 -1.27
CA GLY A 370 -14.69 23.04 -1.30
C GLY A 370 -14.48 22.45 -2.70
N PHE A 371 -14.10 21.17 -2.72
CA PHE A 371 -13.73 20.46 -3.94
C PHE A 371 -13.88 18.93 -3.78
N ILE A 372 -13.94 18.26 -4.93
CA ILE A 372 -13.99 16.81 -5.07
C ILE A 372 -12.62 16.34 -5.57
N GLY A 373 -11.90 15.58 -4.76
CA GLY A 373 -10.61 15.00 -5.12
C GLY A 373 -10.82 13.73 -5.93
N VAL A 374 -10.19 13.61 -7.10
CA VAL A 374 -10.37 12.46 -7.99
C VAL A 374 -9.02 11.83 -8.31
N HIS A 375 -8.82 10.60 -7.87
CA HIS A 375 -7.68 9.78 -8.25
C HIS A 375 -8.06 8.88 -9.45
N LEU A 376 -7.73 9.37 -10.66
CA LEU A 376 -7.80 8.60 -11.90
C LEU A 376 -6.51 7.80 -12.07
N ARG A 377 -6.60 6.48 -12.12
CA ARG A 377 -5.49 5.57 -12.42
C ARG A 377 -5.71 4.98 -13.81
N GLY A 378 -5.01 5.48 -14.81
CA GLY A 378 -5.27 5.22 -16.23
C GLY A 378 -4.04 5.34 -17.12
N GLU A 379 -2.87 5.16 -16.53
CA GLU A 379 -1.54 5.13 -17.14
C GLU A 379 -1.34 3.84 -17.96
N THR A 380 -0.28 3.80 -18.77
CA THR A 380 0.01 2.70 -19.70
C THR A 380 0.28 1.36 -19.03
N ASP A 381 0.70 1.38 -17.76
CA ASP A 381 0.92 0.19 -16.93
C ASP A 381 -0.34 -0.30 -16.21
N TRP A 382 -1.49 0.37 -16.34
CA TRP A 382 -2.71 0.02 -15.62
C TRP A 382 -3.52 -1.09 -16.33
N PRO A 383 -3.75 -2.26 -15.69
CA PRO A 383 -4.53 -3.34 -16.31
C PRO A 383 -6.00 -2.95 -16.50
N GLY A 384 -6.53 -3.15 -17.71
CA GLY A 384 -7.92 -2.79 -18.04
C GLY A 384 -8.98 -3.47 -17.17
N GLY A 385 -8.69 -4.68 -16.66
CA GLY A 385 -9.55 -5.40 -15.72
C GLY A 385 -9.66 -4.77 -14.33
N PHE A 386 -8.73 -3.88 -13.96
CA PHE A 386 -8.73 -3.19 -12.65
C PHE A 386 -9.63 -1.94 -12.64
N GLY A 387 -10.58 -1.86 -13.58
CA GLY A 387 -11.37 -0.67 -13.88
C GLY A 387 -10.59 0.22 -14.85
N SER A 388 -10.96 0.17 -16.14
CA SER A 388 -10.27 0.95 -17.18
C SER A 388 -10.41 2.47 -16.94
N ARG A 389 -9.51 3.26 -17.54
CA ARG A 389 -9.55 4.73 -17.48
C ARG A 389 -10.93 5.30 -17.85
N ASP A 390 -11.50 4.82 -18.95
CA ASP A 390 -12.76 5.35 -19.46
C ASP A 390 -13.94 4.95 -18.57
N GLN A 391 -13.92 3.73 -18.02
CA GLN A 391 -14.87 3.27 -17.01
C GLN A 391 -14.78 4.09 -15.71
N GLN A 392 -13.57 4.41 -15.21
CA GLN A 392 -13.41 5.32 -14.07
C GLN A 392 -14.03 6.68 -14.37
N MET A 393 -13.77 7.25 -15.55
CA MET A 393 -14.40 8.51 -15.96
C MET A 393 -15.92 8.40 -16.05
N ASP A 394 -16.47 7.31 -16.57
CA ASP A 394 -17.92 7.10 -16.69
C ASP A 394 -18.59 7.09 -15.31
N PHE A 395 -18.11 6.25 -14.39
CA PHE A 395 -18.66 6.14 -13.03
C PHE A 395 -18.45 7.42 -12.22
N PHE A 396 -17.28 8.06 -12.30
CA PHE A 396 -17.07 9.33 -11.60
C PHE A 396 -17.95 10.45 -12.18
N THR A 397 -18.17 10.51 -13.51
CA THR A 397 -19.09 11.49 -14.12
C THR A 397 -20.53 11.31 -13.63
N GLN A 398 -20.99 10.06 -13.44
CA GLN A 398 -22.32 9.78 -12.89
C GLN A 398 -22.47 10.27 -11.44
N GLU A 399 -21.41 10.19 -10.63
CA GLU A 399 -21.38 10.78 -9.28
C GLU A 399 -21.55 12.31 -9.36
N PHE A 400 -20.85 12.99 -10.27
CA PHE A 400 -20.99 14.45 -10.49
C PHE A 400 -22.38 14.87 -10.97
N ASP A 401 -23.03 14.09 -11.84
CA ASP A 401 -24.40 14.36 -12.32
C ASP A 401 -25.46 14.22 -11.20
N GLN A 402 -25.23 13.34 -10.22
CA GLN A 402 -26.09 13.19 -9.05
C GLN A 402 -25.88 14.29 -7.99
N MET A 403 -24.72 14.95 -7.99
CA MET A 403 -24.40 16.05 -7.09
C MET A 403 -24.85 17.39 -7.69
N GLN A 404 -25.93 17.96 -7.15
CA GLN A 404 -26.52 19.23 -7.62
C GLN A 404 -25.71 20.50 -7.22
N ASP A 405 -24.52 20.35 -6.65
CA ASP A 405 -23.69 21.45 -6.12
C ASP A 405 -22.50 21.79 -7.03
N SER A 406 -22.21 23.08 -7.18
CA SER A 406 -21.12 23.60 -8.02
C SER A 406 -19.73 23.51 -7.36
N LEU A 407 -19.31 22.29 -7.01
CA LEU A 407 -17.95 22.02 -6.54
C LEU A 407 -16.93 22.04 -7.69
N LYS A 408 -15.64 21.95 -7.34
CA LYS A 408 -14.52 21.92 -8.29
C LYS A 408 -13.79 20.59 -8.15
N THR A 409 -12.98 20.19 -9.13
CA THR A 409 -12.32 18.87 -9.11
C THR A 409 -10.81 18.94 -9.29
N VAL A 410 -10.09 17.93 -8.82
CA VAL A 410 -8.61 17.82 -8.94
C VAL A 410 -8.22 16.40 -9.37
N GLY A 411 -7.30 16.24 -10.34
CA GLY A 411 -6.80 14.92 -10.79
C GLY A 411 -5.46 14.96 -11.59
N ASP A 412 -5.05 13.80 -12.16
CA ASP A 412 -3.69 13.53 -12.70
C ASP A 412 -3.52 13.45 -14.26
N VAL A 413 -2.28 13.74 -14.71
CA VAL A 413 -1.86 14.46 -15.92
C VAL A 413 -2.34 13.88 -17.26
N GLY A 414 -2.31 12.56 -17.43
CA GLY A 414 -2.60 11.93 -18.74
C GLY A 414 -4.09 11.87 -19.09
N ALA A 415 -4.95 11.81 -18.08
CA ALA A 415 -6.38 11.54 -18.23
C ALA A 415 -7.24 12.81 -18.19
N ILE A 416 -6.77 13.87 -17.53
CA ILE A 416 -7.56 15.08 -17.24
C ILE A 416 -8.25 15.67 -18.45
N GLN A 417 -7.60 15.84 -19.61
CA GLN A 417 -8.23 16.58 -20.73
C GLN A 417 -9.49 15.90 -21.28
N ALA A 418 -9.59 14.56 -21.19
CA ALA A 418 -10.83 13.85 -21.49
C ALA A 418 -11.87 14.03 -20.36
N PHE A 419 -11.42 14.03 -19.11
CA PHE A 419 -12.28 14.26 -17.94
C PHE A 419 -12.83 15.70 -17.85
N ARG A 420 -12.03 16.73 -18.19
CA ARG A 420 -12.46 18.14 -18.31
C ARG A 420 -13.69 18.24 -19.22
N LYS A 421 -13.60 17.65 -20.42
CA LYS A 421 -14.67 17.67 -21.43
C LYS A 421 -15.94 16.91 -21.01
N ARG A 422 -15.82 15.93 -20.11
CA ARG A 422 -16.96 15.19 -19.55
C ARG A 422 -17.69 15.99 -18.47
N LEU A 423 -16.95 16.76 -17.67
CA LEU A 423 -17.48 17.52 -16.53
C LEU A 423 -17.85 18.98 -16.86
N GLU A 424 -17.29 19.57 -17.92
CA GLU A 424 -17.62 20.91 -18.40
C GLU A 424 -19.13 21.11 -18.68
N PRO A 425 -19.86 20.19 -19.34
CA PRO A 425 -21.31 20.31 -19.53
C PRO A 425 -22.13 20.28 -18.23
N LEU A 426 -21.57 19.71 -17.16
CA LEU A 426 -22.18 19.66 -15.82
C LEU A 426 -21.84 20.93 -14.99
N GLY A 427 -21.10 21.88 -15.56
CA GLY A 427 -20.74 23.15 -14.89
C GLY A 427 -19.51 23.07 -13.97
N TYR A 428 -18.83 21.92 -13.92
CA TYR A 428 -17.68 21.70 -13.04
C TYR A 428 -16.37 22.18 -13.67
N SER A 429 -15.53 22.84 -12.85
CA SER A 429 -14.15 23.20 -13.22
C SER A 429 -13.16 22.14 -12.74
N VAL A 430 -12.34 21.65 -13.66
CA VAL A 430 -11.38 20.55 -13.41
C VAL A 430 -9.95 21.08 -13.39
N HIS A 431 -9.30 20.95 -12.23
CA HIS A 431 -7.92 21.33 -12.00
C HIS A 431 -7.00 20.11 -11.94
N ASP A 432 -5.71 20.37 -12.06
CA ASP A 432 -4.62 19.42 -11.86
C ASP A 432 -3.47 20.09 -11.11
N LYS A 433 -2.55 19.30 -10.52
CA LYS A 433 -1.45 19.84 -9.71
C LYS A 433 -0.66 20.93 -10.43
N TRP A 434 -0.40 20.79 -11.73
CA TRP A 434 0.35 21.77 -12.54
C TRP A 434 -0.42 23.08 -12.71
N SER A 435 -1.72 23.00 -13.02
CA SER A 435 -2.58 24.19 -13.17
C SER A 435 -2.70 24.98 -11.86
N LEU A 436 -2.69 24.29 -10.71
CA LEU A 436 -2.76 24.91 -9.38
C LEU A 436 -1.43 25.54 -8.93
N VAL A 437 -0.28 25.14 -9.51
CA VAL A 437 1.03 25.75 -9.23
C VAL A 437 1.54 26.64 -10.36
N ALA A 438 0.78 26.82 -11.44
CA ALA A 438 1.19 27.60 -12.61
C ALA A 438 1.56 29.06 -12.30
N SER A 439 0.96 29.66 -11.26
CA SER A 439 1.26 31.00 -10.75
C SER A 439 2.38 31.04 -9.70
N GLN A 440 3.00 29.90 -9.39
CA GLN A 440 4.00 29.72 -8.33
C GLN A 440 5.30 29.12 -8.91
N PRO A 441 6.15 29.91 -9.60
CA PRO A 441 7.28 29.38 -10.39
C PRO A 441 8.19 28.42 -9.62
N MET A 442 8.63 28.77 -8.41
CA MET A 442 9.50 27.91 -7.60
C MET A 442 8.87 26.55 -7.25
N ILE A 443 7.55 26.48 -7.06
CA ILE A 443 6.85 25.21 -6.83
C ILE A 443 6.66 24.47 -8.16
N SER A 444 6.29 25.19 -9.22
CA SER A 444 6.12 24.62 -10.57
C SER A 444 7.41 23.96 -11.06
N ASP A 445 8.56 24.61 -10.89
CA ASP A 445 9.86 24.09 -11.32
C ASP A 445 10.29 22.90 -10.44
N LYS A 446 10.18 23.03 -9.11
CA LYS A 446 10.47 21.90 -8.19
C LYS A 446 9.59 20.67 -8.49
N LEU A 447 8.34 20.86 -8.91
CA LEU A 447 7.44 19.76 -9.26
C LEU A 447 7.78 19.11 -10.62
N LYS A 448 8.32 19.87 -11.58
CA LYS A 448 8.78 19.33 -12.89
C LYS A 448 10.01 18.45 -12.73
N ASP A 449 10.88 18.79 -11.78
CA ASP A 449 12.13 18.08 -11.50
C ASP A 449 11.94 16.82 -10.63
N MET A 450 10.72 16.53 -10.16
CA MET A 450 10.40 15.32 -9.40
C MET A 450 10.27 14.08 -10.31
N GLU A 451 10.62 12.92 -9.77
CA GLU A 451 10.14 11.64 -10.33
C GLU A 451 8.65 11.42 -10.05
N PHE A 452 8.06 10.42 -10.70
CA PHE A 452 6.63 10.10 -10.63
C PHE A 452 6.12 9.92 -9.18
N ASP A 453 6.83 9.15 -8.35
CA ASP A 453 6.41 8.87 -6.97
C ASP A 453 6.51 10.08 -6.03
N LEU A 454 7.54 10.92 -6.19
CA LEU A 454 7.67 12.15 -5.40
C LEU A 454 6.54 13.14 -5.74
N ALA A 455 6.16 13.22 -7.02
CA ALA A 455 5.03 14.05 -7.46
C ALA A 455 3.66 13.52 -6.97
N ALA A 456 3.52 12.20 -6.77
CA ALA A 456 2.30 11.62 -6.18
C ALA A 456 2.15 11.95 -4.67
N ILE A 457 3.26 12.04 -3.92
CA ILE A 457 3.24 12.48 -2.51
C ILE A 457 2.67 13.90 -2.37
N VAL A 458 2.97 14.78 -3.32
CA VAL A 458 2.49 16.17 -3.32
C VAL A 458 0.96 16.26 -3.40
N GLU A 459 0.29 15.29 -4.02
CA GLU A 459 -1.18 15.27 -4.14
C GLU A 459 -1.89 14.71 -2.90
N TYR A 460 -1.18 13.94 -2.06
CA TYR A 460 -1.74 13.27 -0.88
C TYR A 460 -2.55 14.23 0.01
N GLN A 461 -1.96 15.36 0.40
CA GLN A 461 -2.61 16.35 1.28
C GLN A 461 -3.89 16.93 0.64
N VAL A 462 -3.92 17.10 -0.67
CA VAL A 462 -5.09 17.64 -1.39
C VAL A 462 -6.20 16.60 -1.42
N LEU A 463 -5.86 15.34 -1.69
CA LEU A 463 -6.85 14.26 -1.80
C LEU A 463 -7.46 13.87 -0.44
N ILE A 464 -6.69 13.90 0.66
CA ILE A 464 -7.24 13.61 2.00
C ILE A 464 -8.13 14.72 2.56
N GLU A 465 -7.98 15.98 2.12
CA GLU A 465 -8.75 17.14 2.60
C GLU A 465 -9.98 17.48 1.71
N ALA A 466 -10.21 16.73 0.63
CA ALA A 466 -11.36 16.92 -0.25
C ALA A 466 -12.70 16.75 0.49
N ASN A 467 -13.76 17.42 0.05
CA ASN A 467 -15.11 17.22 0.61
C ASN A 467 -15.64 15.82 0.27
N LEU A 468 -15.40 15.40 -0.98
CA LEU A 468 -15.60 14.04 -1.46
C LEU A 468 -14.32 13.56 -2.16
N PHE A 469 -13.88 12.36 -1.86
CA PHE A 469 -12.83 11.66 -2.60
C PHE A 469 -13.44 10.57 -3.49
N LEU A 470 -13.05 10.54 -4.77
CA LEU A 470 -13.35 9.49 -5.73
C LEU A 470 -12.06 8.78 -6.13
N GLY A 471 -11.99 7.46 -5.97
CA GLY A 471 -10.85 6.64 -6.38
C GLY A 471 -11.27 5.27 -6.92
N VAL A 472 -10.28 4.40 -7.16
CA VAL A 472 -10.49 3.02 -7.65
C VAL A 472 -9.93 2.00 -6.66
N TRP A 473 -10.73 0.98 -6.33
CA TRP A 473 -10.43 -0.06 -5.35
C TRP A 473 -9.09 -0.75 -5.57
N MET A 474 -8.73 -1.04 -6.82
CA MET A 474 -7.52 -1.78 -7.17
C MET A 474 -6.22 -0.98 -6.97
N SER A 475 -6.29 0.33 -6.74
CA SER A 475 -5.10 1.15 -6.55
C SER A 475 -4.81 1.38 -5.06
N THR A 476 -3.64 0.92 -4.62
CA THR A 476 -3.12 1.16 -3.26
C THR A 476 -2.95 2.64 -2.92
N LEU A 477 -2.92 3.55 -3.91
CA LEU A 477 -3.02 4.99 -3.66
C LEU A 477 -4.44 5.42 -3.30
N SER A 478 -5.47 5.02 -4.06
CA SER A 478 -6.87 5.27 -3.68
C SER A 478 -7.19 4.70 -2.30
N LEU A 479 -6.69 3.51 -2.01
CA LEU A 479 -6.90 2.82 -0.74
C LEU A 479 -6.20 3.54 0.41
N LEU A 480 -4.97 4.05 0.22
CA LEU A 480 -4.32 4.89 1.21
C LEU A 480 -5.14 6.15 1.52
N ILE A 481 -5.65 6.84 0.50
CA ILE A 481 -6.46 8.06 0.70
C ILE A 481 -7.76 7.72 1.45
N ALA A 482 -8.47 6.68 1.03
CA ALA A 482 -9.70 6.24 1.71
C ALA A 482 -9.44 5.81 3.17
N PHE A 483 -8.33 5.12 3.44
CA PHE A 483 -7.94 4.75 4.80
C PHE A 483 -7.53 6.00 5.61
N ALA A 484 -6.72 6.90 5.06
CA ALA A 484 -6.32 8.15 5.72
C ALA A 484 -7.51 8.99 6.18
N ARG A 485 -8.53 9.10 5.32
CA ARG A 485 -9.78 9.84 5.57
C ARG A 485 -10.67 9.19 6.65
N SER A 486 -10.55 7.87 6.84
CA SER A 486 -11.39 7.08 7.74
C SER A 486 -10.68 6.53 8.98
N ALA A 487 -9.35 6.61 9.08
CA ALA A 487 -8.56 5.98 10.15
C ALA A 487 -9.00 6.40 11.56
N ASN A 488 -9.39 7.67 11.72
CA ASN A 488 -9.84 8.24 12.99
C ASN A 488 -11.35 8.02 13.27
N SER A 489 -12.09 7.37 12.37
CA SER A 489 -13.47 6.95 12.61
C SER A 489 -13.52 5.80 13.63
N GLU A 490 -14.55 5.79 14.48
CA GLU A 490 -14.87 4.63 15.33
C GLU A 490 -15.33 3.43 14.47
N GLU A 491 -16.03 3.73 13.38
CA GLU A 491 -16.50 2.76 12.39
C GLU A 491 -15.41 2.43 11.36
N ASP A 492 -15.26 1.13 11.01
CA ASP A 492 -14.41 0.71 9.91
C ASP A 492 -15.10 0.95 8.56
N PHE A 493 -14.68 2.01 7.87
CA PHE A 493 -15.19 2.42 6.56
C PHE A 493 -15.25 1.28 5.55
N TYR A 494 -14.29 0.36 5.55
CA TYR A 494 -14.25 -0.73 4.58
C TYR A 494 -15.31 -1.78 4.86
N SER A 495 -15.40 -2.25 6.11
CA SER A 495 -16.43 -3.21 6.54
C SER A 495 -17.85 -2.66 6.41
N THR A 496 -18.07 -1.35 6.62
CA THR A 496 -19.40 -0.74 6.51
C THR A 496 -19.77 -0.34 5.07
N HIS A 497 -18.87 0.27 4.29
CA HIS A 497 -19.26 0.95 3.05
C HIS A 497 -18.76 0.29 1.76
N ILE A 498 -17.73 -0.55 1.82
CA ILE A 498 -17.11 -1.13 0.61
C ILE A 498 -17.34 -2.64 0.50
N ILE A 499 -17.12 -3.38 1.60
CA ILE A 499 -17.19 -4.84 1.65
C ILE A 499 -18.62 -5.41 1.58
N PRO A 500 -19.70 -4.76 2.06
CA PRO A 500 -21.03 -5.36 2.02
C PRO A 500 -21.52 -5.67 0.60
N GLY A 501 -22.19 -6.81 0.46
CA GLY A 501 -22.56 -7.37 -0.85
C GLY A 501 -21.39 -7.98 -1.63
N SER A 502 -20.25 -8.26 -0.98
CA SER A 502 -19.17 -9.06 -1.56
C SER A 502 -19.06 -10.48 -0.99
N SER A 503 -18.58 -11.39 -1.83
CA SER A 503 -18.07 -12.70 -1.48
C SER A 503 -16.56 -12.78 -1.71
N ARG A 504 -15.91 -13.84 -1.21
CA ARG A 504 -14.48 -14.08 -1.37
C ARG A 504 -14.18 -15.48 -1.88
N SER A 505 -13.18 -15.57 -2.74
CA SER A 505 -12.59 -16.82 -3.22
C SER A 505 -11.07 -16.70 -3.19
N GLY A 506 -10.45 -17.24 -2.14
CA GLY A 506 -9.01 -17.12 -1.91
C GLY A 506 -8.55 -15.66 -1.84
N ALA A 507 -7.68 -15.27 -2.78
CA ALA A 507 -7.18 -13.91 -2.92
C ALA A 507 -8.16 -12.94 -3.59
N HIS A 508 -9.23 -13.41 -4.25
CA HIS A 508 -10.17 -12.57 -5.00
C HIS A 508 -11.40 -12.18 -4.18
N ARG A 509 -11.92 -10.98 -4.44
CA ARG A 509 -13.20 -10.48 -3.94
C ARG A 509 -14.15 -10.22 -5.12
N GLN A 510 -15.40 -10.59 -4.94
CA GLN A 510 -16.44 -10.44 -5.96
C GLN A 510 -17.65 -9.75 -5.34
N TRP A 511 -18.16 -8.71 -6.01
CA TRP A 511 -19.46 -8.11 -5.74
C TRP A 511 -20.42 -8.43 -6.89
N ASP A 512 -21.68 -8.70 -6.55
CA ASP A 512 -22.72 -9.03 -7.53
C ASP A 512 -23.09 -7.82 -8.43
N ASP A 513 -22.85 -6.61 -7.95
CA ASP A 513 -23.13 -5.34 -8.63
C ASP A 513 -21.88 -4.70 -9.27
N ALA A 514 -20.71 -5.34 -9.24
CA ALA A 514 -19.51 -4.79 -9.85
C ALA A 514 -19.57 -4.77 -11.39
N PRO A 515 -19.06 -3.71 -12.05
CA PRO A 515 -18.43 -2.54 -11.46
C PRO A 515 -19.42 -1.54 -10.86
N ALA A 516 -19.10 -0.99 -9.69
CA ALA A 516 -19.96 -0.05 -8.97
C ALA A 516 -19.15 0.97 -8.15
N MET A 517 -19.73 2.15 -7.91
CA MET A 517 -19.23 3.07 -6.87
C MET A 517 -19.77 2.62 -5.51
N LYS A 518 -18.87 2.38 -4.55
CA LYS A 518 -19.21 2.06 -3.15
C LYS A 518 -18.48 3.01 -2.21
N GLY A 519 -19.06 3.31 -1.05
CA GLY A 519 -18.53 4.30 -0.12
C GLY A 519 -19.62 5.07 0.62
N ASP A 520 -19.24 6.18 1.23
CA ASP A 520 -20.12 7.09 1.96
C ASP A 520 -20.26 8.44 1.22
N LYS A 521 -20.74 9.48 1.93
CA LYS A 521 -20.86 10.84 1.41
C LYS A 521 -19.52 11.60 1.28
N THR A 522 -18.42 11.06 1.83
CA THR A 522 -17.11 11.70 1.86
C THR A 522 -16.07 10.95 1.02
N THR A 523 -16.24 9.66 0.80
CA THR A 523 -15.20 8.80 0.24
C THR A 523 -15.87 7.68 -0.52
N LYS A 524 -15.63 7.58 -1.83
CA LYS A 524 -16.14 6.52 -2.70
C LYS A 524 -15.04 5.91 -3.56
N LEU A 525 -15.15 4.60 -3.77
CA LEU A 525 -14.24 3.80 -4.59
C LEU A 525 -15.03 3.07 -5.67
N LEU A 526 -14.53 3.11 -6.91
CA LEU A 526 -14.96 2.18 -7.96
C LEU A 526 -14.46 0.78 -7.59
N VAL A 527 -15.37 -0.12 -7.23
CA VAL A 527 -15.06 -1.54 -7.03
C VAL A 527 -15.19 -2.30 -8.35
N VAL A 528 -14.34 -3.32 -8.49
CA VAL A 528 -14.30 -4.27 -9.62
C VAL A 528 -13.97 -5.64 -9.07
N ASN A 529 -14.41 -6.70 -9.75
CA ASN A 529 -14.18 -8.08 -9.32
C ASN A 529 -12.75 -8.50 -9.66
N GLU A 530 -11.84 -8.43 -8.69
CA GLU A 530 -10.47 -8.94 -8.84
C GLU A 530 -9.77 -9.29 -7.50
N PHE A 531 -8.44 -9.43 -7.50
CA PHE A 531 -7.65 -9.70 -6.29
C PHE A 531 -7.78 -8.60 -5.21
N ASP A 532 -7.80 -9.02 -3.95
CA ASP A 532 -8.02 -8.15 -2.79
C ASP A 532 -6.72 -7.88 -2.01
N VAL A 533 -6.24 -6.65 -2.18
CA VAL A 533 -5.09 -6.08 -1.46
C VAL A 533 -5.47 -5.52 -0.08
N MET A 534 -6.73 -5.19 0.19
CA MET A 534 -7.15 -4.41 1.36
C MET A 534 -7.12 -5.18 2.68
N ASP A 535 -7.37 -6.48 2.61
CA ASP A 535 -7.08 -7.45 3.66
C ASP A 535 -5.63 -7.40 4.19
N ALA A 536 -4.69 -7.09 3.30
CA ALA A 536 -3.25 -7.12 3.54
C ALA A 536 -2.64 -5.71 3.49
N PHE A 537 -3.49 -4.69 3.47
CA PHE A 537 -3.11 -3.29 3.56
C PHE A 537 -2.95 -2.95 5.05
N PRO A 538 -1.82 -2.35 5.47
CA PRO A 538 -1.53 -1.98 6.85
C PRO A 538 -2.09 -0.59 7.26
#